data_AF-A0A963GUB6-F1
#
_entry.id   AF-A0A963GUB6-F1
#
_cell.length_a   1.000
_cell.length_b   1.000
_cell.length_c   1.000
_cell.angle_alpha   90.00
_cell.angle_beta   90.00
_cell.angle_gamma   90.00
#
_symmetry.space_group_name_H-M   'P 1'
#
loop_
_entity.id
_entity.type
_entity.pdbx_description
1 polymer ?
#
loop_
_entity_poly.entity_id
_entity_poly.type
_entity_poly.pdbx_seq_one_letter_code
_entity_poly.pdbx_strand_id
1 'polypeptide(L)'
;MTHFAHFDQDLDQIALELAGLGALCNVRLRDPGMVQSILEGHTPVNCSNPPAFQKMRGLLALAYKTIEESSRFEGPEATARMIHHAVQIASERRDRFS
;
A
#
# COMPACT_ATOMS: atom_id res chain seq x y z
N MET A 1 9.96 26.60 -2.52
CA MET A 1 9.77 25.83 -1.27
C MET A 1 10.13 24.39 -1.57
N THR A 2 11.31 23.95 -1.14
CA THR A 2 11.77 22.57 -1.29
C THR A 2 11.05 21.72 -0.24
N HIS A 3 9.94 21.09 -0.62
CA HIS A 3 9.44 19.95 0.11
C HIS A 3 10.49 18.85 -0.13
N PHE A 4 11.27 18.48 0.88
CA PHE A 4 12.09 17.27 0.77
C PHE A 4 11.09 16.12 0.66
N ALA A 5 10.96 15.53 -0.52
CA ALA A 5 10.09 14.40 -0.70
C ALA A 5 10.68 13.23 0.11
N HIS A 6 9.94 12.74 1.10
CA HIS A 6 10.34 11.62 1.94
C HIS A 6 9.60 10.35 1.48
N PHE A 7 9.79 9.98 0.21
CA PHE A 7 9.03 8.90 -0.42
C PHE A 7 9.13 7.57 0.36
N ASP A 8 10.31 7.25 0.89
CA ASP A 8 10.51 6.05 1.73
C ASP A 8 9.57 6.03 2.93
N GLN A 9 9.54 7.12 3.72
CA GLN A 9 8.72 7.21 4.92
C GLN A 9 7.23 7.20 4.59
N ASP A 10 6.85 7.89 3.51
CA ASP A 10 5.47 7.93 3.04
C ASP A 10 5.01 6.53 2.60
N LEU A 11 5.82 5.83 1.80
CA LEU A 11 5.49 4.48 1.34
C LEU A 11 5.46 3.48 2.50
N ASP A 12 6.34 3.63 3.49
CA ASP A 12 6.37 2.78 4.67
C ASP A 12 5.07 2.91 5.49
N GLN A 13 4.63 4.15 5.74
CA GLN A 13 3.38 4.42 6.45
C GLN A 13 2.18 3.86 5.68
N ILE A 14 2.15 4.06 4.36
CA ILE A 14 1.11 3.49 3.49
C ILE A 14 1.10 1.96 3.57
N ALA A 15 2.27 1.32 3.50
CA ALA A 15 2.38 -0.14 3.51
C ALA A 15 1.94 -0.75 4.86
N LEU A 16 2.29 -0.12 5.98
CA LEU A 16 1.85 -0.54 7.31
C LEU A 16 0.33 -0.43 7.48
N GLU A 17 -0.27 0.66 6.99
CA GLU A 17 -1.71 0.87 7.07
C GLU A 17 -2.47 -0.10 6.14
N LEU A 18 -1.96 -0.33 4.93
CA LEU A 18 -2.50 -1.35 4.00
C LEU A 18 -2.45 -2.76 4.61
N ALA A 19 -1.38 -3.11 5.34
CA ALA A 19 -1.30 -4.39 6.03
C ALA A 19 -2.39 -4.51 7.12
N GLY A 20 -2.61 -3.45 7.89
CA GLY A 20 -3.66 -3.40 8.92
C GLY A 20 -5.07 -3.50 8.34
N LEU A 21 -5.36 -2.74 7.27
CA LEU A 21 -6.66 -2.79 6.59
C LEU A 21 -6.89 -4.13 5.90
N GLY A 22 -5.84 -4.73 5.31
CA GLY A 22 -5.90 -6.06 4.71
C GLY A 22 -6.27 -7.13 5.74
N ALA A 23 -5.66 -7.08 6.93
CA ALA A 23 -6.03 -7.95 8.04
C ALA A 23 -7.48 -7.73 8.50
N LEU A 24 -7.90 -6.47 8.65
CA LEU A 24 -9.26 -6.11 9.08
C LEU A 24 -10.34 -6.63 8.11
N CYS A 25 -10.09 -6.57 6.80
CA CYS A 25 -11.03 -7.01 5.77
C CYS A 25 -10.82 -8.46 5.33
N ASN A 26 -9.90 -9.20 5.96
CA ASN A 26 -9.49 -10.54 5.56
C ASN A 26 -9.17 -10.63 4.06
N VAL A 27 -8.34 -9.69 3.59
CA VAL A 27 -7.91 -9.53 2.20
C VAL A 27 -6.41 -9.70 2.11
N ARG A 28 -5.97 -10.52 1.16
CA ARG A 28 -4.55 -10.69 0.84
C ARG A 28 -4.23 -9.89 -0.42
N LEU A 29 -3.62 -8.72 -0.24
CA LEU A 29 -3.26 -7.84 -1.37
C LEU A 29 -2.29 -8.47 -2.37
N ARG A 30 -1.58 -9.54 -1.99
CA ARG A 30 -0.68 -10.29 -2.88
C ARG A 30 -1.40 -11.28 -3.79
N ASP A 31 -2.67 -11.58 -3.52
CA ASP A 31 -3.42 -12.50 -4.35
C ASP A 31 -3.60 -11.87 -5.75
N PRO A 32 -3.37 -12.64 -6.83
CA PRO A 32 -3.47 -12.12 -8.19
C PRO A 32 -4.83 -11.43 -8.43
N GLY A 33 -4.78 -10.22 -8.99
CA GLY A 33 -5.98 -9.42 -9.31
C GLY A 33 -6.63 -8.70 -8.12
N MET A 34 -6.21 -8.96 -6.88
CA MET A 34 -6.83 -8.34 -5.70
C MET A 34 -6.68 -6.81 -5.68
N VAL A 35 -5.46 -6.32 -5.93
CA VAL A 35 -5.19 -4.87 -6.00
C VAL A 35 -6.05 -4.19 -7.06
N GLN A 36 -6.14 -4.78 -8.25
CA GLN A 36 -6.96 -4.26 -9.35
C GLN A 36 -8.45 -4.21 -8.96
N SER A 37 -8.96 -5.30 -8.40
CA SER A 37 -10.34 -5.40 -7.90
C SER A 37 -10.67 -4.27 -6.92
N ILE A 38 -9.78 -4.00 -5.95
CA ILE A 38 -9.97 -2.93 -4.97
C ILE A 38 -9.96 -1.55 -5.64
N LEU A 39 -9.02 -1.31 -6.56
CA LEU A 39 -8.92 -0.03 -7.29
C LEU A 39 -10.16 0.25 -8.14
N GLU A 40 -10.74 -0.78 -8.76
CA GLU A 40 -12.00 -0.74 -9.50
C GLU A 40 -13.23 -0.57 -8.60
N GLY A 41 -13.07 -0.71 -7.29
CA GLY A 41 -14.14 -0.54 -6.31
C GLY A 41 -14.95 -1.82 -6.06
N HIS A 42 -14.47 -2.97 -6.52
CA HIS A 42 -15.06 -4.27 -6.20
C HIS A 42 -14.71 -4.66 -4.77
N THR A 43 -15.64 -4.41 -3.84
CA THR A 43 -15.48 -4.76 -2.43
C THR A 43 -15.43 -6.28 -2.25
N PRO A 44 -14.35 -6.84 -1.68
CA PRO A 44 -14.29 -8.27 -1.39
C PRO A 44 -15.35 -8.65 -0.35
N VAL A 45 -15.96 -9.83 -0.51
CA VAL A 45 -17.08 -10.33 0.31
C VAL A 45 -16.79 -10.25 1.82
N ASN A 46 -15.52 -10.42 2.21
CA ASN A 46 -15.09 -10.46 3.61
C ASN A 46 -14.90 -9.08 4.25
N CYS A 47 -14.96 -7.99 3.48
CA CYS A 47 -14.77 -6.63 3.99
C CYS A 47 -16.15 -6.00 4.33
N SER A 48 -16.66 -6.28 5.53
CA SER A 48 -17.93 -5.75 6.04
C SER A 48 -17.85 -4.30 6.54
N ASN A 49 -16.72 -3.61 6.32
CA ASN A 49 -16.45 -2.25 6.76
C ASN A 49 -16.20 -1.33 5.53
N PRO A 50 -17.25 -0.64 5.02
CA PRO A 50 -17.12 0.22 3.85
C PRO A 50 -16.10 1.37 4.01
N PRO A 51 -16.01 2.07 5.17
CA PRO A 51 -14.94 3.04 5.41
C PRO A 51 -13.53 2.46 5.28
N ALA A 52 -13.29 1.27 5.83
CA ALA A 52 -11.99 0.61 5.72
C ALA A 52 -11.65 0.24 4.27
N PHE A 53 -12.63 -0.23 3.49
CA PHE A 53 -12.47 -0.50 2.07
C PHE A 53 -12.10 0.77 1.29
N GLN A 54 -12.82 1.87 1.50
CA GLN A 54 -12.52 3.14 0.82
C GLN A 54 -11.13 3.66 1.18
N LYS A 55 -10.72 3.53 2.45
CA LYS A 55 -9.37 3.89 2.89
C LYS A 55 -8.32 3.01 2.19
N MET A 56 -8.54 1.71 2.12
CA MET A 56 -7.62 0.77 1.43
C MET A 56 -7.46 1.13 -0.05
N ARG A 57 -8.56 1.43 -0.74
CA ARG A 57 -8.55 1.87 -2.14
C ARG A 57 -7.78 3.19 -2.32
N GLY A 58 -8.02 4.17 -1.45
CA GLY A 58 -7.32 5.46 -1.48
C GLY A 58 -5.81 5.31 -1.24
N LEU A 59 -5.42 4.48 -0.28
CA LEU A 59 -4.01 4.21 0.03
C LEU A 59 -3.29 3.44 -1.08
N LEU A 60 -3.97 2.51 -1.77
CA LEU A 60 -3.40 1.86 -2.95
C LEU A 60 -3.13 2.88 -4.05
N ALA A 61 -4.10 3.74 -4.36
CA ALA A 61 -3.91 4.80 -5.36
C ALA A 61 -2.76 5.74 -4.97
N LEU A 62 -2.66 6.10 -3.69
CA LEU A 62 -1.57 6.92 -3.17
C LEU A 62 -0.21 6.21 -3.31
N ALA A 63 -0.12 4.92 -2.97
CA ALA A 63 1.11 4.14 -3.12
C ALA A 63 1.63 4.17 -4.57
N TYR A 64 0.74 3.96 -5.55
CA TYR A 64 1.12 4.04 -6.96
C TYR A 64 1.62 5.44 -7.33
N LYS A 65 0.99 6.50 -6.80
CA LYS A 65 1.43 7.87 -7.04
C LYS A 65 2.80 8.15 -6.44
N THR A 66 3.02 7.75 -5.18
CA THR A 66 4.31 7.86 -4.48
C THR A 66 5.43 7.13 -5.25
N ILE A 67 5.15 5.93 -5.75
CA ILE A 67 6.09 5.14 -6.56
C ILE A 67 6.40 5.84 -7.89
N GLU A 68 5.37 6.36 -8.58
CA GLU A 68 5.54 7.10 -9.84
C GLU A 68 6.41 8.35 -9.62
N GLU A 69 6.15 9.10 -8.54
CA GLU A 69 6.90 10.31 -8.21
C GLU A 69 8.34 9.99 -7.80
N SER A 70 8.57 9.04 -6.88
CA SER A 70 9.93 8.59 -6.54
C SER A 70 10.69 8.13 -7.78
N SER A 71 10.07 7.35 -8.68
CA SER A 71 10.74 6.90 -9.90
C SER A 71 11.11 8.07 -10.82
N ARG A 72 10.33 9.15 -10.81
CA ARG A 72 10.60 10.35 -11.59
C ARG A 72 11.71 11.21 -10.98
N PHE A 73 11.78 11.31 -9.65
CA PHE A 73 12.70 12.21 -8.95
C PHE A 73 14.02 11.53 -8.53
N GLU A 74 13.97 10.28 -8.08
CA GLU A 74 15.09 9.52 -7.51
C GLU A 74 15.58 8.40 -8.44
N GLY A 75 14.76 8.04 -9.43
CA GLY A 75 15.07 7.02 -10.41
C GLY A 75 14.65 5.60 -9.98
N PRO A 76 14.50 4.69 -10.95
CA PRO A 76 13.85 3.39 -10.75
C PRO A 76 14.58 2.48 -9.77
N GLU A 77 15.92 2.57 -9.66
CA GLU A 77 16.69 1.76 -8.73
C GLU A 77 16.45 2.14 -7.27
N ALA A 78 16.35 3.45 -6.98
CA ALA A 78 16.04 3.95 -5.65
C ALA A 78 14.61 3.55 -5.26
N THR A 79 13.65 3.76 -6.17
CA THR A 79 12.25 3.36 -5.99
C THR A 79 12.09 1.86 -5.79
N ALA A 80 12.86 1.01 -6.48
CA ALA A 80 12.81 -0.43 -6.27
C ALA A 80 13.27 -0.83 -4.86
N ARG A 81 14.31 -0.17 -4.31
CA ARG A 81 14.75 -0.40 -2.92
C ARG A 81 13.70 0.06 -1.92
N MET A 82 13.10 1.22 -2.16
CA MET A 82 11.97 1.75 -1.38
C MET A 82 10.81 0.74 -1.34
N ILE A 83 10.33 0.29 -2.51
CA ILE A 83 9.24 -0.70 -2.60
C ILE A 83 9.61 -1.98 -1.86
N HIS A 84 10.82 -2.48 -2.05
CA HIS A 84 11.27 -3.69 -1.36
C HIS A 84 11.21 -3.51 0.16
N HIS A 85 11.68 -2.38 0.70
CA HIS A 85 11.62 -2.08 2.13
C HIS A 85 10.17 -2.02 2.65
N ALA A 86 9.31 -1.25 1.99
CA ALA A 86 7.89 -1.11 2.35
C ALA A 86 7.15 -2.47 2.35
N VAL A 87 7.47 -3.36 1.41
CA VAL A 87 6.90 -4.72 1.36
C VAL A 87 7.40 -5.59 2.51
N GLN A 88 8.67 -5.46 2.92
CA GLN A 88 9.20 -6.21 4.08
C GLN A 88 8.48 -5.79 5.36
N ILE A 89 8.40 -4.49 5.66
CA ILE A 89 7.75 -4.02 6.89
C ILE A 89 6.26 -4.37 6.95
N ALA A 90 5.56 -4.38 5.82
CA ALA A 90 4.16 -4.77 5.74
C ALA A 90 3.98 -6.28 5.99
N SER A 91 4.95 -7.10 5.54
CA SER A 91 4.97 -8.53 5.83
C SER A 91 5.08 -8.77 7.33
N GLU A 92 6.08 -8.14 7.96
CA GLU A 92 6.30 -8.24 9.40
C GLU A 92 5.07 -7.79 10.19
N ARG A 93 4.44 -6.68 9.77
CA ARG A 93 3.22 -6.18 10.39
C ARG A 93 2.10 -7.20 10.38
N ARG A 94 1.89 -7.87 9.24
CA ARG A 94 0.85 -8.90 9.07
C ARG A 94 1.17 -10.14 9.89
N ASP A 95 2.41 -10.60 9.91
CA ASP A 95 2.80 -11.82 10.61
C ASP A 95 2.67 -11.69 12.14
N ARG A 96 2.65 -10.46 12.68
CA ARG A 96 2.27 -10.21 14.10
C ARG A 96 0.79 -10.38 14.40
N PHE A 97 -0.07 -10.47 13.39
CA PHE A 97 -1.53 -10.56 13.53
C PHE A 97 -2.11 -11.91 13.08
N SER A 98 -1.28 -12.80 12.53
CA SER A 98 -1.61 -14.20 12.20
C SER A 98 -1.30 -15.13 13.36
#